data_AF-A0A0C9Y185-F1
#
_entry.id   AF-A0A0C9Y185-F1
#
_cell.length_a   1.000
_cell.length_b   1.000
_cell.length_c   1.000
_cell.angle_alpha   90.00
_cell.angle_beta   90.00
_cell.angle_gamma   90.00
#
_symmetry.space_group_name_H-M   'P 1'
#
loop_
_entity.id
_entity.type
_entity.pdbx_description
1 polymer ?
#
loop_
_entity_poly.entity_id
_entity_poly.type
_entity_poly.pdbx_seq_one_letter_code
_entity_poly.pdbx_strand_id
1 'polypeptide(L)'
;ENQSQSQALIKGAMFLRDGVDNKGSMNNMAHPALAALVMDFFYSSSSIGTVFPEVFSREVPRVAICLAATALRAALDEYTQTGIRQDCPFEYGTYSKIFTGFPDTQHQIDWHPRHAAKMWELQVAWASAG
;
A
#
# COMPACT_ATOMS: atom_id res chain seq x y z
N GLU A 1 -7.30 -22.41 5.94
CA GLU A 1 -6.31 -21.55 6.62
C GLU A 1 -6.10 -20.22 5.90
N ASN A 2 -5.66 -20.22 4.64
CA ASN A 2 -5.43 -18.99 3.86
C ASN A 2 -6.70 -18.11 3.69
N GLN A 3 -7.89 -18.73 3.58
CA GLN A 3 -9.15 -17.98 3.51
C GLN A 3 -9.37 -17.11 4.75
N SER A 4 -9.26 -17.69 5.94
CA SER A 4 -9.43 -16.96 7.20
C SER A 4 -8.31 -15.93 7.42
N GLN A 5 -7.08 -16.23 6.99
CA GLN A 5 -5.95 -15.31 7.10
C GLN A 5 -6.13 -14.09 6.19
N SER A 6 -6.49 -14.28 4.92
CA SER A 6 -6.76 -13.17 3.99
C SER A 6 -7.91 -12.29 4.51
N GLN A 7 -9.02 -12.88 4.93
CA GLN A 7 -10.14 -12.13 5.52
C GLN A 7 -9.74 -11.36 6.79
N ALA A 8 -8.90 -11.95 7.65
CA ALA A 8 -8.39 -11.27 8.84
C ALA A 8 -7.48 -10.09 8.50
N LEU A 9 -6.59 -10.25 7.51
CA LEU A 9 -5.75 -9.18 7.01
C LEU A 9 -6.58 -8.02 6.48
N ILE A 10 -7.62 -8.32 5.70
CA ILE A 10 -8.53 -7.34 5.09
C ILE A 10 -9.32 -6.56 6.13
N LYS A 11 -9.99 -7.26 7.06
CA LYS A 11 -10.97 -6.67 7.99
C LYS A 11 -10.36 -5.53 8.83
N GLY A 12 -9.09 -5.64 9.19
CA GLY A 12 -8.38 -4.63 9.98
C GLY A 12 -7.43 -3.74 9.18
N ALA A 13 -7.40 -3.86 7.85
CA ALA A 13 -6.35 -3.30 7.00
C ALA A 13 -4.93 -3.65 7.50
N MET A 14 -4.78 -4.84 8.10
CA MET A 14 -3.52 -5.29 8.69
C MET A 14 -2.44 -5.51 7.63
N PHE A 15 -2.86 -5.81 6.39
CA PHE A 15 -1.96 -5.88 5.23
C PHE A 15 -1.26 -4.55 4.87
N LEU A 16 -1.64 -3.44 5.52
CA LEU A 16 -1.00 -2.13 5.36
C LEU A 16 -0.15 -1.74 6.58
N ARG A 17 -0.10 -2.54 7.64
CA ARG A 17 0.52 -2.15 8.90
C ARG A 17 1.73 -3.01 9.21
N ASP A 18 2.76 -2.41 9.79
CA ASP A 18 3.96 -3.12 10.24
C ASP A 18 4.17 -2.95 11.75
N GLY A 19 3.27 -3.56 12.52
CA GLY A 19 3.31 -3.52 13.98
C GLY A 19 3.22 -2.10 14.57
N VAL A 20 3.94 -1.89 15.67
CA VAL A 20 4.04 -0.63 16.41
C VAL A 20 5.49 -0.25 16.63
N ASP A 21 5.78 1.04 16.75
CA ASP A 21 7.12 1.52 17.10
C ASP A 21 7.42 1.38 18.60
N ASN A 22 8.65 1.77 18.97
CA ASN A 22 9.13 1.82 20.36
C ASN A 22 8.34 2.77 21.28
N LYS A 23 7.45 3.59 20.73
CA LYS A 23 6.55 4.51 21.46
C LYS A 23 5.10 4.01 21.45
N GLY A 24 4.85 2.77 21.02
CA GLY A 24 3.51 2.17 20.93
C GLY A 24 2.63 2.73 19.81
N SER A 25 3.20 3.50 18.88
CA SER A 25 2.47 4.08 17.75
C SER A 25 2.49 3.14 16.56
N MET A 26 1.31 2.86 16.00
CA MET A 26 1.16 2.03 14.82
C MET A 26 1.96 2.55 13.62
N ASN A 27 2.56 1.63 12.88
CA ASN A 27 3.24 1.92 11.61
C ASN A 27 2.25 1.69 10.46
N ASN A 28 1.49 2.74 10.14
CA ASN A 28 0.50 2.72 9.05
C ASN A 28 1.21 2.81 7.69
N MET A 29 0.67 2.12 6.69
CA MET A 29 1.22 2.04 5.32
C MET A 29 2.67 1.55 5.27
N ALA A 30 3.13 0.80 6.28
CA ALA A 30 4.52 0.39 6.42
C ALA A 30 4.76 -1.08 6.10
N HIS A 31 3.72 -1.84 5.72
CA HIS A 31 3.83 -3.28 5.53
C HIS A 31 4.88 -3.60 4.43
N PRO A 32 5.83 -4.53 4.68
CA PRO A 32 6.89 -4.83 3.70
C PRO A 32 6.39 -5.23 2.31
N ALA A 33 5.28 -5.96 2.23
CA ALA A 33 4.66 -6.30 0.94
C ALA A 33 4.15 -5.07 0.17
N LEU A 34 3.70 -4.02 0.85
CA LEU A 34 3.32 -2.77 0.20
C LEU A 34 4.54 -2.05 -0.35
N ALA A 35 5.62 -1.97 0.44
CA ALA A 35 6.88 -1.40 0.00
C ALA A 35 7.40 -2.13 -1.24
N ALA A 36 7.44 -3.47 -1.23
CA ALA A 36 7.87 -4.27 -2.37
C ALA A 36 7.07 -3.95 -3.65
N LEU A 37 5.73 -3.89 -3.56
CA LEU A 37 4.90 -3.53 -4.71
C LEU A 37 5.15 -2.10 -5.21
N VAL A 38 5.39 -1.15 -4.31
CA VAL A 38 5.75 0.22 -4.70
C VAL A 38 7.06 0.23 -5.50
N MET A 39 8.07 -0.47 -5.02
CA MET A 39 9.37 -0.57 -5.70
C MET A 39 9.23 -1.22 -7.09
N ASP A 40 8.56 -2.37 -7.14
CA ASP A 40 8.42 -3.14 -8.38
C ASP A 40 7.63 -2.37 -9.45
N PHE A 41 6.54 -1.70 -9.07
CA PHE A 41 5.67 -1.00 -10.02
C PHE A 41 6.19 0.36 -10.43
N PHE A 42 6.79 1.12 -9.51
CA PHE A 42 7.09 2.54 -9.73
C PHE A 42 8.58 2.86 -9.85
N TYR A 43 9.47 1.93 -9.50
CA TYR A 43 10.93 2.15 -9.53
C TYR A 43 11.72 1.07 -10.27
N SER A 44 11.05 0.09 -10.91
CA SER A 44 11.73 -0.81 -11.85
C SER A 44 12.22 -0.08 -13.11
N SER A 45 13.14 -0.69 -13.86
CA SER A 45 13.79 -0.06 -15.02
C SER A 45 12.83 0.40 -16.12
N SER A 46 11.66 -0.24 -16.24
CA SER A 46 10.60 0.11 -17.20
C SER A 46 9.34 0.69 -16.53
N SER A 47 9.47 1.24 -15.33
CA SER A 47 8.36 1.82 -14.57
C SER A 47 7.98 3.23 -15.02
N ILE A 48 6.82 3.70 -14.58
CA ILE A 48 6.40 5.10 -14.79
C ILE A 48 7.30 6.10 -14.05
N GLY A 49 7.99 5.69 -12.98
CA GLY A 49 8.91 6.57 -12.24
C GLY A 49 10.15 6.94 -13.04
N THR A 50 10.63 6.08 -13.93
CA THR A 50 11.74 6.41 -14.83
C THR A 50 11.33 7.38 -15.95
N VAL A 51 10.05 7.38 -16.32
CA VAL A 51 9.48 8.28 -17.32
C VAL A 51 9.21 9.68 -16.73
N PHE A 52 8.83 9.76 -15.46
CA PHE A 52 8.51 11.02 -14.76
C PHE A 52 9.36 11.20 -13.50
N PRO A 53 10.69 11.32 -13.62
CA PRO A 53 11.60 11.42 -12.47
C PRO A 53 11.32 12.65 -11.61
N GLU A 54 10.81 13.74 -12.17
CA GLU A 54 10.40 14.94 -11.42
C GLU A 54 9.27 14.68 -10.42
N VAL A 55 8.46 13.65 -10.65
CA VAL A 55 7.35 13.24 -9.78
C VAL A 55 7.82 12.23 -8.73
N PHE A 56 8.74 11.33 -9.07
CA PHE A 56 9.10 10.17 -8.23
C PHE A 56 10.46 10.28 -7.52
N SER A 57 11.32 11.24 -7.88
CA SER A 57 12.71 11.32 -7.39
C SER A 57 12.86 11.71 -5.92
N ARG A 58 11.93 12.51 -5.38
CA ARG A 58 12.06 13.03 -4.00
C ARG A 58 11.32 12.18 -2.98
N GLU A 59 10.14 11.73 -3.34
CA GLU A 59 9.25 10.95 -2.51
C GLU A 59 8.30 10.15 -3.39
N VAL A 60 7.86 8.99 -2.93
CA VAL A 60 6.83 8.23 -3.65
C VAL A 60 5.51 9.01 -3.58
N PRO A 61 4.85 9.26 -4.73
CA PRO A 61 3.54 9.90 -4.74
C PRO A 61 2.52 9.12 -3.92
N ARG A 62 1.77 9.83 -3.09
CA ARG A 62 0.68 9.29 -2.27
C ARG A 62 -0.32 8.44 -3.04
N VAL A 63 -0.69 8.90 -4.23
CA VAL A 63 -1.61 8.20 -5.13
C VAL A 63 -1.03 6.86 -5.63
N ALA A 64 0.29 6.78 -5.85
CA ALA A 64 0.97 5.56 -6.24
C ALA A 64 0.93 4.52 -5.10
N ILE A 65 1.12 4.98 -3.85
CA ILE A 65 0.98 4.13 -2.67
C ILE A 65 -0.46 3.62 -2.51
N CYS A 66 -1.47 4.47 -2.71
CA CYS A 66 -2.87 4.05 -2.70
C CYS A 66 -3.16 3.00 -3.78
N LEU A 67 -2.58 3.14 -4.97
CA LEU A 67 -2.74 2.17 -6.05
C LEU A 67 -2.07 0.83 -5.70
N ALA A 68 -0.85 0.85 -5.17
CA ALA A 68 -0.16 -0.35 -4.68
C ALA A 68 -0.93 -1.04 -3.54
N ALA A 69 -1.50 -0.27 -2.59
CA ALA A 69 -2.36 -0.79 -1.54
C ALA A 69 -3.63 -1.46 -2.09
N THR A 70 -4.19 -0.90 -3.17
CA THR A 70 -5.35 -1.47 -3.87
C THR A 70 -4.98 -2.78 -4.58
N ALA A 71 -3.83 -2.82 -5.25
CA ALA A 71 -3.32 -4.05 -5.87
C ALA A 71 -3.04 -5.14 -4.81
N LEU A 72 -2.47 -4.77 -3.66
CA LEU A 72 -2.25 -5.70 -2.55
C LEU A 72 -3.58 -6.23 -1.99
N ARG A 73 -4.59 -5.36 -1.86
CA ARG A 73 -5.94 -5.76 -1.46
C ARG A 73 -6.55 -6.74 -2.47
N ALA A 74 -6.34 -6.53 -3.77
CA ALA A 74 -6.80 -7.41 -4.83
C ALA A 74 -6.11 -8.79 -4.78
N ALA A 75 -4.80 -8.83 -4.57
CA ALA A 75 -4.06 -10.07 -4.39
C ALA A 75 -4.58 -10.88 -3.18
N LEU A 76 -5.04 -10.22 -2.11
CA LEU A 76 -5.69 -10.91 -0.99
C LEU A 76 -7.07 -11.45 -1.35
N ASP A 77 -7.83 -10.77 -2.22
CA ASP A 77 -9.15 -11.25 -2.66
C ASP A 77 -9.08 -12.61 -3.36
N GLU A 78 -7.98 -12.91 -4.05
CA GLU A 78 -7.73 -14.20 -4.71
C GLU A 78 -7.87 -15.40 -3.76
N TYR A 79 -7.75 -15.20 -2.44
CA TYR A 79 -7.82 -16.26 -1.43
C TYR A 79 -9.12 -16.25 -0.62
N THR A 80 -9.98 -15.24 -0.77
CA THR A 80 -11.10 -14.99 0.16
C THR A 80 -12.28 -15.96 0.07
N GLN A 81 -12.45 -16.64 -1.08
CA GLN A 81 -13.58 -17.55 -1.32
C GLN A 81 -13.28 -18.99 -0.94
N THR A 82 -12.14 -19.52 -1.37
CA THR A 82 -11.79 -20.94 -1.24
C THR A 82 -10.52 -21.17 -0.40
N GLY A 83 -9.74 -20.13 -0.11
CA GLY A 83 -8.41 -20.25 0.48
C GLY A 83 -7.33 -20.76 -0.49
N ILE A 84 -7.69 -21.03 -1.74
CA ILE A 84 -6.75 -21.35 -2.82
C ILE A 84 -6.72 -20.13 -3.73
N ARG A 85 -5.55 -19.79 -4.27
CA ARG A 85 -5.42 -18.67 -5.22
C ARG A 85 -6.40 -18.85 -6.37
N GLN A 86 -7.27 -17.88 -6.57
CA GLN A 86 -8.16 -17.77 -7.72
C GLN A 86 -7.82 -16.47 -8.44
N ASP A 87 -7.69 -16.53 -9.76
CA ASP A 87 -7.43 -15.33 -10.55
C ASP A 87 -8.59 -14.35 -10.39
N CYS A 88 -8.27 -13.12 -9.99
CA CYS A 88 -9.23 -12.03 -9.85
C CYS A 88 -8.83 -10.89 -10.80
N PRO A 89 -9.70 -10.48 -11.74
CA PRO A 89 -9.41 -9.33 -12.60
C PRO A 89 -9.23 -8.05 -11.76
N PHE A 90 -8.09 -7.38 -11.92
CA PHE A 90 -7.85 -6.07 -11.31
C PHE A 90 -8.52 -4.96 -12.14
N GLU A 91 -9.83 -4.81 -11.96
CA GLU A 91 -10.67 -3.91 -12.75
C GLU A 91 -11.17 -2.70 -11.96
N TYR A 92 -11.32 -1.57 -12.68
CA TYR A 92 -11.84 -0.33 -12.11
C TYR A 92 -13.21 -0.50 -11.43
N GLY A 93 -14.14 -1.23 -12.06
CA GLY A 93 -15.48 -1.43 -11.52
C GLY A 93 -15.49 -2.10 -10.14
N THR A 94 -14.53 -3.00 -9.90
CA THR A 94 -14.39 -3.76 -8.65
C THR A 94 -13.61 -2.96 -7.60
N TYR A 95 -12.48 -2.35 -8.00
CA TYR A 95 -11.51 -1.81 -7.06
C TYR A 95 -11.53 -0.29 -6.88
N SER A 96 -12.30 0.45 -7.69
CA SER A 96 -12.41 1.92 -7.58
C SER A 96 -12.80 2.39 -6.18
N LYS A 97 -13.79 1.76 -5.54
CA LYS A 97 -14.23 2.11 -4.19
C LYS A 97 -13.15 1.87 -3.12
N ILE A 98 -12.41 0.77 -3.27
CA ILE A 98 -11.29 0.44 -2.39
C ILE A 98 -10.19 1.49 -2.57
N PHE A 99 -9.83 1.78 -3.81
CA PHE A 99 -8.85 2.81 -4.14
C PHE A 99 -9.25 4.16 -3.55
N THR A 100 -10.49 4.63 -3.74
CA THR A 100 -10.95 5.92 -3.22
C THR A 100 -10.94 6.02 -1.70
N GLY A 101 -11.04 4.88 -0.98
CA GLY A 101 -10.95 4.87 0.48
C GLY A 101 -9.53 5.08 1.02
N PHE A 102 -8.49 4.80 0.22
CA PHE A 102 -7.10 4.96 0.67
C PHE A 102 -6.61 6.41 0.74
N PRO A 103 -6.94 7.31 -0.22
CA PRO A 103 -6.72 8.75 -0.06
C PRO A 103 -7.34 9.30 1.22
N ASP A 104 -8.58 8.93 1.56
CA ASP A 104 -9.22 9.34 2.82
C ASP A 104 -8.45 8.81 4.04
N THR A 105 -7.97 7.57 3.97
CA THR A 105 -7.12 6.99 5.02
C THR A 105 -5.80 7.75 5.16
N GLN A 106 -5.16 8.14 4.05
CA GLN A 106 -3.94 8.95 4.08
C GLN A 106 -4.20 10.35 4.65
N HIS A 107 -5.35 10.97 4.34
CA HIS A 107 -5.74 12.24 4.92
C HIS A 107 -5.88 12.15 6.45
N GLN A 108 -6.45 11.05 6.95
CA GLN A 108 -6.54 10.79 8.39
C GLN A 108 -5.16 10.59 9.04
N ILE A 109 -4.23 9.92 8.34
CA ILE A 109 -2.84 9.77 8.78
C ILE A 109 -2.17 11.16 8.91
N ASP A 110 -2.41 12.05 7.94
CA ASP A 110 -1.81 13.38 7.91
C ASP A 110 -2.33 14.31 9.00
N TRP A 111 -3.57 14.11 9.45
CA TRP A 111 -4.15 14.87 10.55
C TRP A 111 -3.39 14.70 11.86
N HIS A 112 -2.64 13.60 12.02
CA HIS A 112 -1.84 13.34 13.21
C HIS A 112 -0.35 13.55 12.92
N PRO A 113 0.31 14.61 13.47
CA PRO A 113 1.66 15.01 13.07
C PRO A 113 2.71 13.90 13.14
N ARG A 114 2.63 13.02 14.14
CA ARG A 114 3.53 11.87 14.26
C ARG A 114 3.35 10.85 13.12
N HIS A 115 2.10 10.58 12.74
CA HIS A 115 1.81 9.61 11.68
C HIS A 115 2.09 10.21 10.30
N ALA A 116 1.85 11.50 10.12
CA ALA A 116 2.26 12.26 8.94
C ALA A 116 3.78 12.18 8.72
N ALA A 117 4.57 12.44 9.77
CA ALA A 117 6.03 12.36 9.70
C ALA A 117 6.52 10.96 9.30
N LYS A 118 5.97 9.91 9.91
CA LYS A 118 6.29 8.52 9.55
C LYS A 118 5.95 8.19 8.10
N MET A 119 4.78 8.63 7.63
CA MET A 119 4.37 8.41 6.25
C MET A 119 5.35 9.06 5.28
N TRP A 120 5.73 10.31 5.55
CA TRP A 120 6.70 11.03 4.75
C TRP A 120 8.08 10.36 4.75
N GLU A 121 8.56 9.90 5.91
CA GLU A 121 9.82 9.13 6.01
C GLU A 121 9.80 7.88 5.14
N LEU A 122 8.68 7.13 5.11
CA LEU A 122 8.52 5.98 4.22
C LEU A 122 8.55 6.39 2.74
N GLN A 123 7.85 7.45 2.36
CA GLN A 123 7.83 7.93 0.97
C GLN A 123 9.23 8.33 0.48
N VAL A 124 10.00 9.02 1.31
CA VAL A 124 11.37 9.42 0.98
C VAL A 124 12.30 8.21 0.95
N ALA A 125 12.18 7.30 1.91
CA ALA A 125 13.00 6.10 1.99
C ALA A 125 12.82 5.20 0.76
N TRP A 126 11.57 4.97 0.34
CA TRP A 126 11.29 4.16 -0.85
C TRP A 126 11.76 4.84 -2.13
N ALA A 127 11.55 6.15 -2.29
CA ALA A 127 12.05 6.89 -3.45
C ALA A 127 13.58 6.90 -3.53
N SER A 128 14.27 6.92 -2.38
CA SER A 128 15.74 6.88 -2.34
C SER A 128 16.31 5.50 -2.63
N ALA A 129 15.53 4.45 -2.38
CA ALA A 129 15.96 3.06 -2.56
C ALA A 129 15.74 2.54 -3.98
N GLY A 130 14.94 3.25 -4.79
CA GLY A 130 14.47 2.82 -6.11
C GLY A 130 15.12 3.62 -7.22
#